data_AF-A0A2N4YNS6-F1
#
_entry.id   AF-A0A2N4YNS6-F1
#
_cell.length_a   1.000
_cell.length_b   1.000
_cell.length_c   1.000
_cell.angle_alpha   90.00
_cell.angle_beta   90.00
_cell.angle_gamma   90.00
#
_symmetry.space_group_name_H-M   'P 1'
#
loop_
_entity.id
_entity.type
_entity.pdbx_description
1 polymer ?
#
loop_
_entity_poly.entity_id
_entity_poly.type
_entity_poly.pdbx_seq_one_letter_code
_entity_poly.pdbx_strand_id
1 'polypeptide(L)'
;ELNIAKSSAIGNVRIIDNAVSEPKPIKPNKPLIVVVGFIFGLLFSVGMVLLRILLRRGIESPEQLEEMGINVYASVPVSEWLSKNLAKNKINRKESDILLAVENPADLAVEAIRGLRTSLHFAMMEAKNNILMISGASPNAGKTFISTNLAATIALTGKKVLFIDADLR
;
A
#
# COMPACT_ATOMS: atom_id res chain seq x y z
N GLU A 1 67.44 55.20 54.48
CA GLU A 1 66.84 55.57 53.17
C GLU A 1 67.53 54.76 52.08
N LEU A 2 66.91 53.65 51.66
CA LEU A 2 66.19 53.54 50.38
C LEU A 2 67.13 53.45 49.17
N ASN A 3 67.73 52.27 48.95
CA ASN A 3 68.20 51.88 47.61
C ASN A 3 68.19 50.37 47.32
N ILE A 4 67.54 49.55 48.17
CA ILE A 4 67.44 48.08 47.94
C ILE A 4 66.08 47.69 47.33
N ALA A 5 65.13 48.63 47.21
CA ALA A 5 63.79 48.36 46.67
C ALA A 5 63.61 48.72 45.18
N LYS A 6 64.70 48.88 44.42
CA LYS A 6 64.66 49.11 42.96
C LYS A 6 65.07 47.91 42.12
N SER A 7 65.30 46.75 42.73
CA SER A 7 65.11 45.47 42.06
C SER A 7 63.68 45.01 42.28
N SER A 8 62.72 45.87 41.91
CA SER A 8 61.42 45.37 41.49
C SER A 8 61.75 44.31 40.45
N ALA A 9 61.48 43.05 40.77
CA ALA A 9 61.58 41.96 39.83
C ALA A 9 60.66 42.31 38.66
N ILE A 10 61.19 43.07 37.69
CA ILE A 10 60.68 43.08 36.34
C ILE A 10 61.01 41.66 35.89
N GLY A 11 60.10 40.74 36.22
CA GLY A 11 60.14 39.39 35.72
C GLY A 11 60.20 39.55 34.22
N ASN A 12 61.36 39.23 33.64
CA ASN A 12 61.56 39.31 32.21
C ASN A 12 60.75 38.15 31.63
N VAL A 13 59.47 38.39 31.36
CA VAL A 13 58.58 37.40 30.75
C VAL A 13 58.98 37.33 29.29
N ARG A 14 59.83 36.35 28.98
CA ARG A 14 60.16 36.00 27.61
C ARG A 14 59.21 34.91 27.17
N ILE A 15 58.37 35.22 26.19
CA ILE A 15 57.58 34.22 25.49
C ILE A 15 58.59 33.29 24.81
N ILE A 16 58.66 32.04 25.27
CA ILE A 16 59.62 31.04 24.75
C ILE A 16 59.07 30.39 23.48
N ASP A 17 57.75 30.27 23.38
CA ASP A 17 57.08 29.70 22.20
C ASP A 17 55.67 30.30 22.03
N ASN A 18 55.28 30.54 20.78
CA ASN A 18 53.95 31.04 20.45
C ASN A 18 53.01 29.86 20.24
N ALA A 19 51.78 29.95 20.76
CA ALA A 19 50.79 28.90 20.51
C ALA A 19 50.44 28.86 19.01
N VAL A 20 50.89 27.81 18.32
CA VAL A 20 50.56 27.58 16.91
C VAL A 20 49.25 26.81 16.86
N SER A 21 48.17 27.48 16.48
CA SER A 21 46.91 26.81 16.16
C SER A 21 46.94 26.31 14.72
N GLU A 22 46.64 25.04 14.50
CA GLU A 22 46.37 24.56 13.15
C GLU A 22 45.08 25.19 12.61
N PRO A 23 45.09 25.84 11.44
CA PRO A 23 43.90 26.49 10.87
C PRO A 23 42.89 25.46 10.33
N LYS A 24 43.30 24.19 10.15
CA LYS A 24 42.42 23.12 9.69
C LYS A 24 42.00 22.24 10.88
N PRO A 25 40.71 21.94 11.02
CA PRO A 25 40.24 21.07 12.09
C PRO A 25 40.74 19.63 11.88
N ILE A 26 41.43 19.09 12.89
CA ILE A 26 41.98 17.72 12.90
C ILE A 26 40.85 16.66 12.94
N LYS A 27 39.72 16.99 13.58
CA LYS A 27 38.50 16.16 13.67
C LYS A 27 37.26 17.06 13.69
N PRO A 28 36.09 16.61 13.22
CA PRO A 28 35.83 15.32 12.59
C PRO A 28 35.94 15.34 11.05
N ASN A 29 36.18 14.16 10.47
CA ASN A 29 36.17 13.95 9.01
C ASN A 29 34.74 14.01 8.46
N LYS A 30 34.25 15.22 8.20
CA LYS A 30 32.91 15.49 7.66
C LYS A 30 32.51 14.60 6.46
N PRO A 31 33.33 14.40 5.40
CA PRO A 31 32.92 13.58 4.27
C PRO A 31 32.71 12.11 4.66
N LEU A 32 33.55 11.57 5.55
CA LEU A 32 33.39 10.21 6.05
C LEU A 32 32.09 10.04 6.83
N ILE A 33 31.75 11.01 7.70
CA ILE A 33 30.48 11.00 8.45
C ILE A 33 29.29 11.06 7.52
N VAL A 34 29.35 11.88 6.47
CA VAL A 34 28.27 12.00 5.47
C VAL A 34 28.09 10.68 4.70
N VAL A 35 29.18 10.06 4.24
CA VAL A 35 29.11 8.76 3.52
C VAL A 35 28.56 7.66 4.43
N VAL A 36 29.05 7.57 5.66
CA VAL A 36 28.56 6.58 6.64
C VAL A 36 27.09 6.83 6.95
N GLY A 37 26.69 8.08 7.20
CA GLY A 37 25.30 8.44 7.44
C GLY A 37 24.38 8.12 6.27
N PHE A 38 24.85 8.34 5.03
CA PHE A 38 24.10 7.99 3.82
C PHE A 38 23.89 6.48 3.69
N ILE A 39 24.94 5.68 3.88
CA ILE A 39 24.86 4.21 3.83
C ILE A 39 23.93 3.68 4.93
N PHE A 40 24.05 4.19 6.16
CA PHE A 40 23.15 3.83 7.26
C PHE A 40 21.70 4.24 6.97
N GLY A 41 21.47 5.42 6.41
CA GLY A 41 20.15 5.88 6.01
C GLY A 41 19.50 4.98 4.96
N LEU A 42 20.26 4.56 3.94
CA LEU A 42 19.78 3.62 2.93
C LEU A 42 19.43 2.27 3.55
N LEU A 43 20.31 1.72 4.39
CA LEU A 43 20.08 0.43 5.04
C LEU A 43 18.85 0.48 5.95
N PHE A 44 18.71 1.56 6.73
CA PHE A 44 17.55 1.79 7.59
C PHE A 44 16.26 1.93 6.80
N SER A 45 16.28 2.65 5.67
CA SER A 45 15.11 2.81 4.79
C SER A 45 14.65 1.47 4.22
N VAL A 46 15.58 0.67 3.69
CA VAL A 46 15.26 -0.69 3.18
C VAL A 46 14.72 -1.56 4.31
N GLY A 47 15.37 -1.55 5.48
CA GLY A 47 14.92 -2.27 6.66
C GLY A 47 13.51 -1.88 7.10
N MET A 48 13.18 -0.59 7.07
CA MET A 48 11.84 -0.09 7.41
C MET A 48 10.78 -0.56 6.41
N VAL A 49 11.09 -0.56 5.11
CA VAL A 49 10.18 -1.07 4.07
C VAL A 49 9.93 -2.56 4.25
N LEU A 50 10.99 -3.35 4.44
CA LEU A 50 10.86 -4.79 4.68
C LEU A 50 10.07 -5.08 5.96
N LEU A 51 10.34 -4.36 7.04
CA LEU A 51 9.58 -4.50 8.28
C LEU A 51 8.10 -4.19 8.07
N ARG A 52 7.77 -3.15 7.29
CA ARG A 52 6.37 -2.84 6.94
C ARG A 52 5.72 -3.94 6.11
N ILE A 53 6.44 -4.56 5.18
CA ILE A 53 5.93 -5.69 4.39
C ILE A 53 5.67 -6.89 5.30
N LEU A 54 6.61 -7.23 6.18
CA LEU A 54 6.45 -8.35 7.13
C LEU A 54 5.31 -8.14 8.14
N LEU A 55 5.02 -6.89 8.49
CA LEU A 55 3.90 -6.55 9.37
C LEU A 55 2.55 -6.50 8.65
N ARG A 56 2.51 -6.46 7.31
CA ARG A 56 1.27 -6.59 6.55
C ARG A 56 0.81 -8.05 6.59
N ARG A 57 -0.32 -8.28 7.25
CA ARG A 57 -1.01 -9.57 7.23
C ARG A 57 -2.19 -9.46 6.27
N GLY A 58 -2.10 -10.16 5.15
CA GLY A 58 -3.12 -10.18 4.10
C GLY A 58 -2.88 -11.33 3.13
N ILE A 59 -3.89 -11.67 2.35
CA ILE A 59 -3.76 -12.59 1.22
C ILE A 59 -3.36 -11.73 0.03
N GLU A 60 -2.17 -11.97 -0.52
CA GLU A 60 -1.64 -11.21 -1.66
C GLU A 60 -1.69 -12.00 -2.97
N SER A 61 -1.85 -13.33 -2.89
CA SER A 61 -1.87 -14.19 -4.06
C SER A 61 -2.96 -15.27 -3.96
N PRO A 62 -3.57 -15.67 -5.09
CA PRO A 62 -4.55 -16.77 -5.11
C PRO A 62 -3.98 -18.09 -4.60
N GLU A 63 -2.69 -18.35 -4.85
CA GLU A 63 -2.01 -19.60 -4.50
C GLU A 63 -2.01 -19.81 -2.97
N GLN A 64 -1.93 -18.74 -2.18
CA GLN A 64 -2.05 -18.81 -0.72
C GLN A 64 -3.39 -19.38 -0.26
N LEU A 65 -4.48 -19.12 -1.00
CA LEU A 65 -5.80 -19.69 -0.71
C LEU A 65 -5.88 -21.15 -1.16
N GLU A 66 -5.31 -21.47 -2.31
CA GLU A 66 -5.30 -22.84 -2.84
C GLU A 66 -4.48 -23.79 -1.96
N GLU A 67 -3.34 -23.33 -1.42
CA GLU A 67 -2.54 -24.08 -0.43
C GLU A 67 -3.32 -24.37 0.85
N MET A 68 -4.28 -23.51 1.21
CA MET A 68 -5.20 -23.71 2.33
C MET A 68 -6.41 -24.61 1.97
N GLY A 69 -6.47 -25.12 0.74
CA GLY A 69 -7.57 -25.95 0.24
C GLY A 69 -8.82 -25.15 -0.16
N ILE A 70 -8.70 -23.83 -0.36
CA ILE A 70 -9.80 -22.98 -0.79
C ILE A 70 -9.69 -22.78 -2.31
N ASN A 71 -10.70 -23.25 -3.04
CA ASN A 71 -10.74 -23.10 -4.50
C ASN A 71 -11.02 -21.63 -4.88
N VAL A 72 -10.15 -21.05 -5.70
CA VAL A 72 -10.30 -19.68 -6.20
C VAL A 72 -10.99 -19.70 -7.56
N TYR A 73 -12.23 -19.22 -7.63
CA TYR A 73 -13.00 -19.20 -8.88
C TYR A 73 -12.64 -18.04 -9.83
N ALA A 74 -12.18 -16.91 -9.27
CA ALA A 74 -11.76 -15.74 -10.02
C ALA A 74 -10.91 -14.80 -9.16
N SER A 75 -10.01 -14.07 -9.81
CA SER A 75 -9.33 -12.90 -9.25
C SER A 75 -9.79 -11.66 -10.01
N VAL A 76 -10.46 -10.74 -9.32
CA VAL A 76 -11.06 -9.55 -9.93
C VAL A 76 -10.20 -8.33 -9.60
N PRO A 77 -9.55 -7.69 -10.58
CA PRO A 77 -8.71 -6.51 -10.34
C PRO A 77 -9.57 -5.30 -9.96
N VAL A 78 -8.94 -4.32 -9.31
CA VAL A 78 -9.58 -3.04 -9.00
C VAL A 78 -9.79 -2.26 -10.31
N SER A 79 -11.04 -1.87 -10.59
CA SER A 79 -11.34 -0.98 -11.72
C SER A 79 -10.93 0.45 -11.41
N GLU A 80 -9.93 0.95 -12.14
CA GLU A 80 -9.54 2.36 -12.07
C GLU A 80 -10.63 3.30 -12.59
N TRP A 81 -11.35 2.89 -13.62
CA TRP A 81 -12.42 3.68 -14.22
C TRP A 81 -13.53 3.92 -13.19
N LEU A 82 -13.97 2.85 -12.52
CA LEU A 82 -14.98 2.94 -11.47
C LEU A 82 -14.48 3.81 -10.30
N SER A 83 -13.26 3.59 -9.85
CA SER A 83 -12.66 4.36 -8.75
C SER A 83 -12.61 5.86 -9.05
N LYS A 84 -12.23 6.24 -10.28
CA LYS A 84 -12.20 7.64 -10.74
C LYS A 84 -13.61 8.23 -10.82
N ASN A 85 -14.60 7.49 -11.33
CA ASN A 85 -15.96 7.99 -11.47
C ASN A 85 -16.71 8.09 -10.14
N LEU A 86 -16.49 7.17 -9.20
CA LEU A 86 -17.02 7.29 -7.84
C LEU A 86 -16.45 8.51 -7.12
N ALA A 87 -15.15 8.79 -7.29
CA ALA A 87 -14.53 10.00 -6.74
C ALA A 87 -15.12 11.29 -7.32
N LYS A 88 -15.39 11.33 -8.63
CA LYS A 88 -16.04 12.47 -9.30
C LYS A 88 -17.50 12.63 -8.89
N ASN A 89 -18.26 11.54 -8.77
CA ASN A 89 -19.70 11.60 -8.44
C ASN A 89 -19.97 11.97 -6.98
N LYS A 90 -19.04 11.70 -6.05
CA LYS A 90 -19.11 12.25 -4.68
C LYS A 90 -19.21 13.79 -4.65
N ILE A 91 -18.62 14.47 -5.64
CA ILE A 91 -18.67 15.93 -5.75
C ILE A 91 -20.05 16.39 -6.24
N ASN A 92 -20.74 15.59 -7.06
CA ASN A 92 -21.97 15.97 -7.74
C ASN A 92 -23.28 15.42 -7.12
N ARG A 93 -23.22 14.77 -5.94
CA ARG A 93 -24.40 14.24 -5.19
C ARG A 93 -25.44 13.48 -6.06
N LYS A 94 -25.03 12.90 -7.19
CA LYS A 94 -25.85 11.90 -7.88
C LYS A 94 -25.55 10.57 -7.24
N GLU A 95 -26.58 9.96 -6.64
CA GLU A 95 -26.55 8.54 -6.27
C GLU A 95 -26.07 7.75 -7.47
N SER A 96 -24.90 7.14 -7.34
CA SER A 96 -24.21 6.50 -8.44
C SER A 96 -24.59 5.03 -8.47
N ASP A 97 -25.71 4.72 -9.13
CA ASP A 97 -26.07 3.37 -9.59
C ASP A 97 -25.17 2.95 -10.76
N ILE A 98 -23.85 3.03 -10.58
CA ILE A 98 -22.89 2.66 -11.62
C ILE A 98 -22.76 1.14 -11.61
N LEU A 99 -23.46 0.51 -12.56
CA LEU A 99 -23.29 -0.89 -12.87
C LEU A 99 -22.16 -1.04 -13.90
N LEU A 100 -20.97 -1.38 -13.43
CA LEU A 100 -19.75 -1.42 -14.25
C LEU A 100 -19.89 -2.29 -15.50
N ALA A 101 -20.57 -3.43 -15.39
CA ALA A 101 -20.81 -4.36 -16.50
C ALA A 101 -21.59 -3.74 -17.67
N VAL A 102 -22.38 -2.69 -17.42
CA VAL A 102 -23.15 -1.97 -18.44
C VAL A 102 -22.42 -0.71 -18.91
N GLU A 103 -21.86 0.05 -17.97
CA GLU A 103 -21.24 1.35 -18.24
C GLU A 103 -19.85 1.23 -18.90
N ASN A 104 -19.04 0.26 -18.48
CA ASN A 104 -17.75 -0.03 -19.10
C ASN A 104 -17.55 -1.55 -19.27
N PRO A 105 -18.21 -2.17 -20.27
CA PRO A 105 -18.13 -3.60 -20.48
C PRO A 105 -16.72 -4.12 -20.83
N ALA A 106 -15.82 -3.25 -21.28
CA ALA A 106 -14.45 -3.58 -21.66
C ALA A 106 -13.45 -3.50 -20.49
N ASP A 107 -13.91 -3.15 -19.27
CA ASP A 107 -13.06 -3.10 -18.09
C ASP A 107 -12.51 -4.50 -17.72
N LEU A 108 -11.26 -4.56 -17.27
CA LEU A 108 -10.60 -5.80 -16.83
C LEU A 108 -11.35 -6.49 -15.69
N ALA A 109 -12.00 -5.72 -14.81
CA ALA A 109 -12.82 -6.27 -13.74
C ALA A 109 -14.06 -7.00 -14.30
N VAL A 110 -14.67 -6.46 -15.36
CA VAL A 110 -15.82 -7.09 -16.02
C VAL A 110 -15.39 -8.35 -16.75
N GLU A 111 -14.21 -8.34 -17.39
CA GLU A 111 -13.67 -9.55 -18.04
C GLU A 111 -13.37 -10.67 -17.02
N ALA A 112 -12.81 -10.32 -15.85
CA ALA A 112 -12.65 -11.28 -14.76
C ALA A 112 -13.99 -11.84 -14.28
N ILE A 113 -15.05 -11.03 -14.25
CA ILE A 113 -16.42 -11.48 -13.90
C ILE A 113 -17.02 -12.38 -15.00
N ARG A 114 -16.70 -12.16 -16.28
CA ARG A 114 -17.06 -13.10 -17.36
C ARG A 114 -16.33 -14.44 -17.18
N GLY A 115 -15.06 -14.41 -16.78
CA GLY A 115 -14.32 -15.60 -16.35
C GLY A 115 -15.01 -16.33 -15.20
N LEU A 116 -15.37 -15.60 -14.13
CA LEU A 116 -16.12 -16.13 -12.98
C LEU A 116 -17.42 -16.80 -13.41
N ARG A 117 -18.19 -16.19 -14.31
CA ARG A 117 -19.42 -16.79 -14.85
C ARG A 117 -19.15 -18.14 -15.52
N THR A 118 -18.08 -18.24 -16.31
CA THR A 118 -17.71 -19.50 -16.98
C THR A 118 -17.30 -20.56 -15.96
N SER A 119 -16.47 -20.21 -14.97
CA SER A 119 -16.07 -21.12 -13.90
C SER A 119 -17.28 -21.61 -13.08
N LEU A 120 -18.20 -20.70 -12.75
CA LEU A 120 -19.44 -21.04 -12.05
C LEU A 120 -20.37 -21.88 -12.92
N HIS A 121 -20.42 -21.65 -14.23
CA HIS A 121 -21.23 -22.47 -15.12
C HIS A 121 -20.86 -23.95 -14.99
N PHE A 122 -19.55 -24.26 -15.03
CA PHE A 122 -19.07 -25.62 -14.85
C PHE A 122 -19.28 -26.14 -13.42
N ALA A 123 -18.99 -25.32 -12.41
CA ALA A 123 -19.19 -25.71 -11.01
C ALA A 123 -20.67 -26.01 -10.68
N MET A 124 -21.61 -25.32 -11.34
CA MET A 124 -23.04 -25.51 -11.15
C MET A 124 -23.64 -26.62 -12.03
N MET A 125 -22.89 -27.23 -12.97
CA MET A 125 -23.42 -28.34 -13.79
C MET A 125 -23.83 -29.55 -12.95
N GLU A 126 -23.14 -29.80 -11.84
CA GLU A 126 -23.42 -30.89 -10.91
C GLU A 126 -24.27 -30.46 -9.69
N ALA A 127 -24.62 -29.18 -9.62
CA ALA A 127 -25.40 -28.65 -8.50
C ALA A 127 -26.87 -29.09 -8.58
N LYS A 128 -27.50 -29.32 -7.42
CA LYS A 128 -28.91 -29.72 -7.33
C LYS A 128 -29.90 -28.62 -7.75
N ASN A 129 -29.48 -27.36 -7.72
CA ASN A 129 -30.33 -26.21 -8.00
C ASN A 129 -29.52 -25.05 -8.62
N ASN A 130 -30.24 -24.04 -9.10
CA ASN A 130 -29.67 -22.84 -9.73
C ASN A 130 -29.53 -21.67 -8.74
N ILE A 131 -29.39 -21.96 -7.44
CA ILE A 131 -29.31 -20.93 -6.38
C ILE A 131 -27.84 -20.70 -6.06
N LEU A 132 -27.37 -19.48 -6.24
CA LEU A 132 -26.01 -19.05 -5.91
C LEU A 132 -26.07 -18.00 -4.80
N MET A 133 -25.41 -18.28 -3.67
CA MET A 133 -25.21 -17.32 -2.59
C MET A 133 -23.82 -16.72 -2.67
N ILE A 134 -23.73 -15.39 -2.65
CA ILE A 134 -22.47 -14.66 -2.58
C ILE A 134 -22.36 -14.00 -1.21
N SER A 135 -21.28 -14.31 -0.50
CA SER A 135 -20.96 -13.72 0.80
C SER A 135 -19.46 -13.40 0.84
N GLY A 136 -18.96 -12.87 1.95
CA GLY A 136 -17.53 -12.65 2.10
C GLY A 136 -17.10 -12.47 3.54
N ALA A 137 -15.80 -12.54 3.78
CA ALA A 137 -15.22 -12.63 5.12
C ALA A 137 -15.39 -11.36 5.98
N SER A 138 -15.48 -10.17 5.38
CA SER A 138 -15.52 -8.89 6.12
C SER A 138 -16.44 -7.85 5.47
N PRO A 139 -16.91 -6.83 6.20
CA PRO A 139 -17.56 -5.67 5.60
C PRO A 139 -16.68 -5.04 4.51
N ASN A 140 -17.30 -4.48 3.47
CA ASN A 140 -16.60 -3.84 2.35
C ASN A 140 -15.67 -4.77 1.52
N ALA A 141 -15.83 -6.10 1.63
CA ALA A 141 -15.08 -7.07 0.81
C ALA A 141 -15.49 -7.12 -0.68
N GLY A 142 -16.32 -6.18 -1.16
CA GLY A 142 -16.76 -6.15 -2.57
C GLY A 142 -17.92 -7.09 -2.93
N LYS A 143 -18.61 -7.70 -1.95
CA LYS A 143 -19.73 -8.65 -2.17
C LYS A 143 -20.78 -8.11 -3.13
N THR A 144 -21.33 -6.93 -2.84
CA THR A 144 -22.37 -6.27 -3.65
C THR A 144 -21.88 -5.93 -5.04
N PHE A 145 -20.62 -5.51 -5.18
CA PHE A 145 -20.02 -5.22 -6.48
C PHE A 145 -19.95 -6.49 -7.35
N ILE A 146 -19.46 -7.60 -6.80
CA ILE A 146 -19.37 -8.87 -7.51
C ILE A 146 -20.76 -9.40 -7.84
N SER A 147 -21.69 -9.41 -6.88
CA SER A 147 -23.02 -9.99 -7.07
C SER A 147 -23.86 -9.24 -8.11
N THR A 148 -23.86 -7.91 -8.07
CA THR A 148 -24.60 -7.08 -9.04
C THR A 148 -24.04 -7.19 -10.45
N ASN A 149 -22.71 -7.10 -10.61
CA ASN A 149 -22.08 -7.19 -11.92
C ASN A 149 -22.12 -8.61 -12.50
N LEU A 150 -22.03 -9.64 -11.67
CA LEU A 150 -22.23 -11.02 -12.11
C LEU A 150 -23.66 -11.25 -12.58
N ALA A 151 -24.66 -10.79 -11.82
CA ALA A 151 -26.07 -10.87 -12.20
C ALA A 151 -26.32 -10.17 -13.54
N ALA A 152 -25.79 -8.95 -13.72
CA ALA A 152 -25.85 -8.22 -14.99
C ALA A 152 -25.17 -8.98 -16.14
N THR A 153 -23.98 -9.52 -15.90
CA THR A 153 -23.20 -10.28 -16.90
C THR A 153 -23.89 -11.58 -17.32
N ILE A 154 -24.65 -12.22 -16.43
CA ILE A 154 -25.48 -13.39 -16.75
C ILE A 154 -26.76 -12.96 -17.47
N ALA A 155 -27.40 -11.87 -17.06
CA ALA A 155 -28.60 -11.36 -17.71
C ALA A 155 -28.32 -10.94 -19.17
N LEU A 156 -27.16 -10.34 -19.43
CA LEU A 156 -26.72 -9.93 -20.77
C LEU A 156 -26.55 -11.11 -21.75
N THR A 157 -26.44 -12.36 -21.27
CA THR A 157 -26.44 -13.55 -22.15
C THR A 157 -27.84 -14.08 -22.46
N GLY A 158 -28.90 -13.35 -22.06
CA GLY A 158 -30.29 -13.71 -22.29
C GLY A 158 -30.88 -14.66 -21.25
N LYS A 159 -30.16 -14.96 -20.15
CA LYS A 159 -30.69 -15.77 -19.05
C LYS A 159 -31.58 -14.93 -18.12
N LYS A 160 -32.65 -15.54 -17.61
CA LYS A 160 -33.48 -14.95 -16.55
C LYS A 160 -32.74 -15.06 -15.22
N VAL A 161 -32.43 -13.93 -14.60
CA VAL A 161 -31.70 -13.83 -13.34
C VAL A 161 -32.56 -13.10 -12.31
N LEU A 162 -32.69 -13.66 -11.12
CA LEU A 162 -33.29 -13.00 -9.96
C LEU A 162 -32.16 -12.61 -9.00
N PHE A 163 -32.02 -11.33 -8.73
CA PHE A 163 -31.13 -10.81 -7.70
C PHE A 163 -31.95 -10.55 -6.43
N ILE A 164 -31.50 -11.09 -5.30
CA ILE A 164 -32.13 -10.89 -3.99
C ILE A 164 -31.07 -10.28 -3.08
N ASP A 165 -31.35 -9.09 -2.57
CA ASP A 165 -30.56 -8.55 -1.47
C ASP A 165 -31.03 -9.18 -0.16
N ALA A 166 -30.15 -9.95 0.47
CA ALA A 166 -30.42 -10.64 1.73
C ALA A 166 -29.71 -9.97 2.91
N ASP A 167 -29.05 -8.81 2.71
CA ASP A 167 -28.49 -8.02 3.79
C ASP A 167 -29.57 -7.04 4.30
N LEU A 168 -30.23 -7.41 5.40
CA LEU A 168 -31.30 -6.61 6.03
C LEU A 168 -30.80 -5.61 7.07
N ARG A 169 -29.48 -5.43 7.19
CA ARG A 169 -28.85 -4.63 8.24
C ARG A 169 -28.81 -3.14 7.91
#